data_AF-A0A0L0T2U7-F1
#
_entry.id   AF-A0A0L0T2U7-F1
#
_cell.length_a   1.000
_cell.length_b   1.000
_cell.length_c   1.000
_cell.angle_alpha   90.00
_cell.angle_beta   90.00
_cell.angle_gamma   90.00
#
_symmetry.space_group_name_H-M   'P 1'
#
loop_
_entity.id
_entity.type
_entity.pdbx_description
1 polymer ?
#
loop_
_entity_poly.entity_id
_entity_poly.type
_entity_poly.pdbx_seq_one_letter_code
_entity_poly.pdbx_strand_id
1 'polypeptide(L)'
;MSAPPPRPTSAASSSSAPSSRAPPPLSRTASVPFTEPDRAAVAPAAAAVHSLLTTLTDMARVTTHYGDASDAKLADTLASYAQQLADLDEYARDHLMDVWVPKAVVDAVDAGANPARVTQNYLESLAAENQFTNGKVVAAGRFRSALEDQLLAAFPDELAAIDQQ
;
A
#
# COMPACT_ATOMS: atom_id res chain seq x y z
N MET A 1 28.58 -51.52 44.68
CA MET A 1 28.36 -50.61 43.54
C MET A 1 26.93 -50.82 43.04
N SER A 2 26.01 -49.90 43.33
CA SER A 2 24.98 -49.42 42.38
C SER A 2 24.10 -48.37 43.08
N ALA A 3 24.12 -47.16 42.53
CA ALA A 3 23.41 -45.98 43.04
C ALA A 3 21.92 -45.98 42.61
N PRO A 4 21.03 -45.33 43.37
CA PRO A 4 19.61 -45.20 43.03
C PRO A 4 19.38 -44.25 41.83
N PRO A 5 18.28 -44.43 41.07
CA PRO A 5 18.01 -43.65 39.86
C PRO A 5 17.64 -42.18 40.17
N PRO A 6 18.01 -41.23 39.30
CA PRO A 6 17.76 -39.81 39.51
C PRO A 6 16.30 -39.41 39.23
N ARG A 7 15.85 -38.42 40.01
CA ARG A 7 14.55 -37.74 39.93
C ARG A 7 14.42 -36.97 38.60
N PRO A 8 13.26 -36.97 37.91
CA PRO A 8 13.07 -36.15 36.72
C PRO A 8 13.00 -34.67 37.11
N THR A 9 13.96 -33.91 36.58
CA THR A 9 14.05 -32.44 36.66
C THR A 9 13.11 -31.78 35.67
N SER A 10 12.47 -30.70 36.14
CA SER A 10 11.66 -29.72 35.40
C SER A 10 12.13 -29.48 33.96
N ALA A 11 11.30 -29.86 32.98
CA ALA A 11 11.44 -29.44 31.60
C ALA A 11 10.75 -28.08 31.44
N ALA A 12 11.53 -27.02 31.58
CA ALA A 12 11.11 -25.66 31.26
C ALA A 12 10.77 -25.58 29.77
N SER A 13 9.53 -25.19 29.50
CA SER A 13 8.99 -24.75 28.22
C SER A 13 9.91 -23.72 27.56
N SER A 14 10.51 -24.09 26.43
CA SER A 14 11.19 -23.16 25.53
C SER A 14 10.14 -22.30 24.82
N SER A 15 9.73 -21.18 25.42
CA SER A 15 8.97 -20.15 24.71
C SER A 15 9.93 -19.43 23.77
N SER A 16 9.78 -19.66 22.47
CA SER A 16 10.38 -18.86 21.42
C SER A 16 9.92 -17.41 21.55
N ALA A 17 10.80 -16.51 21.99
CA ALA A 17 10.56 -15.08 21.94
C ALA A 17 10.49 -14.61 20.47
N PRO A 18 9.57 -13.70 20.10
CA PRO A 18 9.59 -13.09 18.79
C PRO A 18 10.81 -12.17 18.68
N SER A 19 11.64 -12.45 17.68
CA SER A 19 12.84 -11.70 17.34
C SER A 19 12.51 -10.21 17.16
N SER A 20 12.90 -9.38 18.14
CA SER A 20 12.85 -7.92 18.09
C SER A 20 13.90 -7.41 17.09
N ARG A 21 13.60 -7.52 15.80
CA ARG A 21 14.33 -6.78 14.78
C ARG A 21 13.84 -5.34 14.82
N ALA A 22 14.66 -4.44 15.36
CA ALA A 22 14.39 -3.01 15.24
C ALA A 22 14.27 -2.67 13.74
N PRO A 23 13.18 -2.00 13.31
CA PRO A 23 13.14 -1.47 11.96
C PRO A 23 14.24 -0.40 11.82
N PRO A 24 14.87 -0.28 10.65
CA PRO A 24 15.87 0.76 10.40
C PRO A 24 15.26 2.15 10.70
N PRO A 25 16.07 3.13 11.15
CA PRO A 25 15.59 4.49 11.34
C PRO A 25 15.00 4.97 10.02
N LEU A 26 13.79 5.52 10.08
CA LEU A 26 13.11 6.13 8.96
C LEU A 26 14.03 7.22 8.40
N SER A 27 14.80 6.88 7.37
CA SER A 27 15.28 7.89 6.43
C SER A 27 14.02 8.66 6.05
N ARG A 28 14.01 9.96 6.36
CA ARG A 28 12.96 10.87 5.93
C ARG A 28 13.02 10.89 4.41
N THR A 29 12.44 9.89 3.77
CA THR A 29 12.31 9.79 2.33
C THR A 29 11.65 11.09 1.94
N ALA A 30 12.33 11.90 1.15
CA ALA A 30 11.79 13.14 0.62
C ALA A 30 10.35 12.85 0.18
N SER A 31 9.38 13.55 0.77
CA SER A 31 8.00 13.45 0.34
C SER A 31 8.00 13.82 -1.12
N VAL A 32 7.92 12.82 -2.00
CA VAL A 32 7.59 13.06 -3.39
C VAL A 32 6.30 13.89 -3.32
N PRO A 33 6.23 15.09 -3.91
CA PRO A 33 5.01 15.85 -3.90
C PRO A 33 3.95 14.97 -4.56
N PHE A 34 3.02 14.46 -3.74
CA PHE A 34 1.83 13.81 -4.24
C PHE A 34 0.97 14.92 -4.82
N THR A 35 1.13 15.16 -6.11
CA THR A 35 0.15 15.91 -6.88
C THR A 35 -1.06 14.99 -6.99
N GLU A 36 -2.15 15.36 -6.33
CA GLU A 36 -3.41 14.65 -6.46
C GLU A 36 -3.74 14.60 -7.96
N PRO A 37 -3.94 13.41 -8.56
CA PRO A 37 -4.22 13.32 -9.98
C PRO A 37 -5.46 14.16 -10.25
N ASP A 38 -5.39 15.08 -11.21
CA ASP A 38 -6.52 15.91 -11.54
C ASP A 38 -7.67 15.00 -11.96
N ARG A 39 -8.63 14.78 -11.06
CA ARG A 39 -9.76 13.89 -11.28
C ARG A 39 -10.56 14.32 -12.50
N ALA A 40 -10.49 15.61 -12.87
CA ALA A 40 -11.07 16.14 -14.09
C ALA A 40 -10.36 15.66 -15.36
N ALA A 41 -9.06 15.36 -15.32
CA ALA A 41 -8.30 14.83 -16.46
C ALA A 41 -8.55 13.32 -16.67
N VAL A 42 -8.88 12.56 -15.63
CA VAL A 42 -9.13 11.11 -15.76
C VAL A 42 -10.55 10.80 -16.24
N ALA A 43 -11.52 11.68 -15.96
CA ALA A 43 -12.93 11.44 -16.30
C ALA A 43 -13.19 11.29 -17.82
N PRO A 44 -12.62 12.14 -18.70
CA PRO A 44 -12.79 12.00 -20.15
C PRO A 44 -12.20 10.70 -20.69
N ALA A 45 -11.02 10.29 -20.21
CA ALA A 45 -10.42 9.01 -20.58
C ALA A 45 -11.30 7.82 -20.19
N ALA A 46 -11.89 7.83 -18.99
CA ALA A 46 -12.82 6.80 -18.56
C ALA A 46 -14.09 6.74 -19.43
N ALA A 47 -14.62 7.90 -19.83
CA ALA A 47 -15.76 7.97 -20.74
C ALA A 47 -15.43 7.41 -22.13
N ALA A 48 -14.24 7.73 -22.66
CA ALA A 48 -13.74 7.22 -23.93
C ALA A 48 -13.58 5.68 -23.90
N VAL A 49 -13.03 5.12 -22.82
CA VAL A 49 -12.95 3.66 -22.61
C VAL A 49 -14.35 3.02 -22.60
N HIS A 50 -15.34 3.67 -22.00
CA HIS A 50 -16.73 3.18 -22.02
C HIS A 50 -17.33 3.19 -23.43
N SER A 51 -17.06 4.24 -24.21
CA SER A 51 -17.46 4.33 -25.61
C SER A 51 -16.83 3.23 -26.47
N LEU A 52 -15.54 2.95 -26.27
CA LEU A 52 -14.81 1.87 -26.94
C LEU A 52 -15.43 0.50 -26.63
N LEU A 53 -15.73 0.22 -25.36
CA LEU A 53 -16.40 -1.02 -24.95
C LEU A 53 -17.80 -1.16 -25.57
N THR A 54 -18.54 -0.05 -25.68
CA THR A 54 -19.86 -0.04 -26.33
C THR A 54 -19.73 -0.36 -27.82
N THR A 55 -18.78 0.28 -28.51
CA THR A 55 -18.49 0.03 -29.93
C THR A 55 -18.06 -1.42 -30.18
N LEU A 56 -17.25 -1.98 -29.30
CA LEU A 56 -16.82 -3.39 -29.37
C LEU A 56 -17.99 -4.36 -29.14
N THR A 57 -18.92 -4.00 -28.24
CA THR A 57 -20.16 -4.76 -28.02
C THR A 57 -21.09 -4.69 -29.23
N ASP A 58 -21.22 -3.52 -29.85
CA ASP A 58 -22.00 -3.35 -31.09
C ASP A 58 -21.40 -4.16 -32.24
N MET A 59 -20.08 -4.16 -32.36
CA MET A 59 -19.38 -5.01 -33.33
C MET A 59 -19.68 -6.49 -33.08
N ALA A 60 -19.56 -6.96 -31.83
CA ALA A 60 -19.90 -8.33 -31.44
C ALA A 60 -21.37 -8.69 -31.76
N ARG A 61 -22.29 -7.73 -31.64
CA ARG A 61 -23.70 -7.93 -32.01
C ARG A 61 -23.89 -8.05 -33.52
N VAL A 62 -23.19 -7.26 -34.31
CA VAL A 62 -23.27 -7.32 -35.79
C VAL A 62 -22.64 -8.61 -36.31
N THR A 63 -21.56 -9.10 -35.70
CA THR A 63 -20.95 -10.37 -36.10
C THR A 63 -21.79 -11.59 -35.72
N THR A 64 -22.49 -11.54 -34.57
CA THR A 64 -23.42 -12.61 -34.15
C THR A 64 -24.72 -12.63 -34.96
N HIS A 65 -25.21 -11.48 -35.42
CA HIS A 65 -26.39 -11.34 -36.27
C HIS A 65 -26.03 -10.82 -37.66
N TYR A 66 -25.22 -11.60 -38.36
CA TYR A 66 -24.69 -11.25 -39.68
C TYR A 66 -25.77 -11.41 -40.79
N GLY A 67 -25.76 -10.52 -41.78
CA GLY A 67 -26.73 -10.49 -42.89
C GLY A 67 -26.33 -9.53 -44.01
N ASP A 68 -27.23 -9.24 -44.96
CA ASP A 68 -26.86 -8.56 -46.23
C ASP A 68 -26.32 -7.12 -46.09
N ALA A 69 -26.46 -6.49 -44.92
CA ALA A 69 -25.95 -5.15 -44.61
C ALA A 69 -24.87 -5.11 -43.52
N SER A 70 -24.44 -6.27 -42.99
CA SER A 70 -23.49 -6.29 -41.87
C SER A 70 -22.07 -5.88 -42.27
N ASP A 71 -21.64 -6.12 -43.51
CA ASP A 71 -20.29 -5.78 -43.95
C ASP A 71 -19.99 -4.29 -43.89
N ALA A 72 -20.88 -3.47 -44.47
CA ALA A 72 -20.72 -2.02 -44.43
C ALA A 72 -20.73 -1.48 -42.99
N LYS A 73 -21.59 -2.04 -42.14
CA LYS A 73 -21.69 -1.65 -40.73
C LYS A 73 -20.46 -2.09 -39.91
N LEU A 74 -19.90 -3.27 -40.19
CA LEU A 74 -18.67 -3.73 -39.55
C LEU A 74 -17.47 -2.88 -39.96
N ALA A 75 -17.36 -2.53 -41.24
CA ALA A 75 -16.30 -1.65 -41.71
C ALA A 75 -16.35 -0.27 -41.03
N ASP A 76 -17.53 0.33 -40.94
CA ASP A 76 -17.74 1.63 -40.30
C ASP A 76 -17.44 1.58 -38.78
N THR A 77 -17.99 0.57 -38.08
CA THR A 77 -17.73 0.39 -36.63
C THR A 77 -16.27 0.09 -36.32
N LEU A 78 -15.57 -0.67 -37.16
CA LEU A 78 -14.14 -0.94 -37.02
C LEU A 78 -13.30 0.32 -37.23
N ALA A 79 -13.62 1.11 -38.26
CA ALA A 79 -12.95 2.38 -38.52
C ALA A 79 -13.16 3.35 -37.33
N SER A 80 -14.38 3.44 -36.81
CA SER A 80 -14.69 4.25 -35.63
C SER A 80 -13.93 3.76 -34.38
N TYR A 81 -13.86 2.44 -34.14
CA TYR A 81 -13.14 1.88 -33.02
C TYR A 81 -11.63 2.17 -33.10
N ALA A 82 -11.02 2.01 -34.28
CA ALA A 82 -9.62 2.32 -34.51
C ALA A 82 -9.31 3.81 -34.28
N GLN A 83 -10.20 4.71 -34.72
CA GLN A 83 -10.06 6.14 -34.48
C GLN A 83 -10.17 6.47 -32.98
N GLN A 84 -11.17 5.92 -32.29
CA GLN A 84 -11.35 6.12 -30.84
C GLN A 84 -10.13 5.64 -30.02
N LEU A 85 -9.44 4.57 -30.46
CA LEU A 85 -8.19 4.12 -29.84
C LEU A 85 -7.05 5.11 -30.05
N ALA A 86 -6.92 5.67 -31.25
CA ALA A 86 -5.91 6.68 -31.54
C ALA A 86 -6.12 7.96 -30.72
N ASP A 87 -7.38 8.43 -30.65
CA ASP A 87 -7.75 9.61 -29.87
C ASP A 87 -7.49 9.39 -28.37
N LEU A 88 -7.75 8.19 -27.85
CA LEU A 88 -7.48 7.85 -26.46
C LEU A 88 -5.98 7.81 -26.15
N ASP A 89 -5.15 7.28 -27.05
CA ASP A 89 -3.69 7.24 -26.86
C ASP A 89 -3.08 8.66 -26.91
N GLU A 90 -3.60 9.52 -27.79
CA GLU A 90 -3.24 10.94 -27.83
C GLU A 90 -3.62 11.65 -26.53
N TYR A 91 -4.87 11.49 -26.09
CA TYR A 91 -5.34 12.05 -24.83
C TYR A 91 -4.51 11.58 -23.63
N ALA A 92 -4.15 10.30 -23.58
CA ALA A 92 -3.36 9.74 -22.50
C ALA A 92 -1.95 10.35 -22.43
N ARG A 93 -1.32 10.56 -23.59
CA ARG A 93 0.00 11.23 -23.68
C ARG A 93 -0.04 12.69 -23.24
N ASP A 94 -1.11 13.41 -23.55
CA ASP A 94 -1.19 14.84 -23.25
C ASP A 94 -1.68 15.14 -21.82
N HIS A 95 -2.50 14.25 -21.24
CA HIS A 95 -3.21 14.55 -19.99
C HIS A 95 -2.97 13.56 -18.85
N LEU A 96 -2.47 12.35 -19.10
CA LEU A 96 -2.35 11.30 -18.08
C LEU A 96 -0.90 10.94 -17.72
N MET A 97 0.10 11.52 -18.38
CA MET A 97 1.53 11.20 -18.13
C MET A 97 1.99 11.56 -16.71
N ASP A 98 1.36 12.56 -16.08
CA ASP A 98 1.68 12.97 -14.71
C ASP A 98 0.93 12.14 -13.64
N VAL A 99 0.05 11.22 -14.05
CA VAL A 99 -0.74 10.39 -13.14
C VAL A 99 0.05 9.13 -12.77
N TRP A 100 0.49 9.08 -11.53
CA TRP A 100 1.21 7.92 -10.99
C TRP A 100 0.25 6.87 -10.44
N VAL A 101 0.35 5.64 -10.95
CA VAL A 101 -0.41 4.49 -10.42
C VAL A 101 0.56 3.54 -9.71
N PRO A 102 0.33 3.23 -8.42
CA PRO A 102 1.15 2.27 -7.71
C PRO A 102 1.10 0.88 -8.37
N LYS A 103 2.27 0.23 -8.51
CA LYS A 103 2.36 -1.10 -9.14
C LYS A 103 1.44 -2.13 -8.48
N ALA A 104 1.32 -2.12 -7.16
CA ALA A 104 0.43 -3.05 -6.44
C ALA A 104 -1.05 -2.92 -6.85
N VAL A 105 -1.48 -1.73 -7.30
CA VAL A 105 -2.83 -1.51 -7.83
C VAL A 105 -2.95 -2.11 -9.23
N VAL A 106 -1.94 -1.95 -10.08
CA VAL A 106 -1.88 -2.58 -11.42
C VAL A 106 -1.90 -4.10 -11.30
N ASP A 107 -1.04 -4.67 -10.46
CA ASP A 107 -0.97 -6.11 -10.22
C ASP A 107 -2.32 -6.67 -9.70
N ALA A 108 -3.07 -5.89 -8.91
CA ALA A 108 -4.40 -6.28 -8.45
C ALA A 108 -5.42 -6.30 -9.59
N VAL A 109 -5.39 -5.33 -10.51
CA VAL A 109 -6.24 -5.31 -11.71
C VAL A 109 -5.93 -6.51 -12.61
N ASP A 110 -4.64 -6.80 -12.85
CA ASP A 110 -4.20 -7.95 -13.65
C ASP A 110 -4.66 -9.29 -13.06
N ALA A 111 -4.72 -9.39 -11.72
CA ALA A 111 -5.21 -10.57 -11.01
C ALA A 111 -6.75 -10.64 -10.93
N GLY A 112 -7.49 -9.64 -11.44
CA GLY A 112 -8.94 -9.54 -11.30
C GLY A 112 -9.41 -9.24 -9.88
N ALA A 113 -8.51 -8.76 -9.01
CA ALA A 113 -8.83 -8.33 -7.65
C ALA A 113 -9.32 -6.88 -7.62
N ASN A 114 -10.08 -6.53 -6.58
CA ASN A 114 -10.54 -5.15 -6.41
C ASN A 114 -9.37 -4.23 -5.99
N PRO A 115 -8.98 -3.23 -6.80
CA PRO A 115 -7.89 -2.32 -6.48
C PRO A 115 -8.11 -1.50 -5.20
N ALA A 116 -9.37 -1.23 -4.83
CA ALA A 116 -9.68 -0.49 -3.59
C ALA A 116 -9.25 -1.23 -2.32
N ARG A 117 -9.19 -2.57 -2.37
CA ARG A 117 -8.69 -3.38 -1.24
C ARG A 117 -7.21 -3.17 -1.00
N VAL A 118 -6.43 -2.92 -2.04
CA VAL A 118 -4.99 -2.60 -1.91
C VAL A 118 -4.85 -1.34 -1.07
N THR A 119 -5.55 -0.27 -1.46
CA THR A 119 -5.55 1.01 -0.72
C THR A 119 -6.02 0.82 0.72
N GLN A 120 -7.09 0.06 0.96
CA GLN A 120 -7.59 -0.23 2.29
C GLN A 120 -6.52 -0.92 3.16
N ASN A 121 -5.90 -1.99 2.66
CA ASN A 121 -4.88 -2.74 3.40
C ASN A 121 -3.67 -1.87 3.76
N TYR A 122 -3.24 -0.98 2.85
CA TYR A 122 -2.16 -0.04 3.13
C TYR A 122 -2.56 0.97 4.21
N LEU A 123 -3.78 1.51 4.15
CA LEU A 123 -4.27 2.44 5.16
C LEU A 123 -4.34 1.80 6.55
N GLU A 124 -4.85 0.57 6.63
CA GLU A 124 -4.91 -0.22 7.87
C GLU A 124 -3.51 -0.52 8.42
N SER A 125 -2.58 -0.91 7.55
CA SER A 125 -1.19 -1.19 7.93
C SER A 125 -0.47 0.06 8.43
N LEU A 126 -0.64 1.20 7.75
CA LEU A 126 -0.08 2.49 8.16
C LEU A 126 -0.67 2.95 9.50
N ALA A 127 -1.97 2.78 9.71
CA ALA A 127 -2.62 3.11 10.97
C ALA A 127 -2.06 2.25 12.12
N ALA A 128 -1.92 0.94 11.91
CA ALA A 128 -1.34 0.03 12.89
C ALA A 128 0.13 0.37 13.19
N GLU A 129 0.93 0.66 12.17
CA GLU A 129 2.34 1.03 12.32
C GLU A 129 2.50 2.38 13.04
N ASN A 130 1.63 3.36 12.76
CA ASN A 130 1.61 4.63 13.47
C ASN A 130 1.31 4.44 14.97
N GLN A 131 0.25 3.69 15.28
CA GLN A 131 -0.11 3.39 16.68
C GLN A 131 1.00 2.65 17.42
N PHE A 132 1.60 1.65 16.76
CA PHE A 132 2.71 0.88 17.31
C PHE A 132 3.95 1.75 17.56
N THR A 133 4.30 2.62 16.62
CA THR A 133 5.43 3.55 16.73
C THR A 133 5.19 4.56 17.85
N ASN A 134 4.00 5.14 17.92
CA ASN A 134 3.62 6.03 19.02
C ASN A 134 3.71 5.32 20.38
N GLY A 135 3.23 4.07 20.47
CA GLY A 135 3.35 3.25 21.67
C GLY A 135 4.81 3.04 22.11
N LYS A 136 5.73 2.81 21.17
CA LYS A 136 7.17 2.72 21.47
C LYS A 136 7.75 4.03 22.00
N VAL A 137 7.40 5.15 21.39
CA VAL A 137 7.87 6.48 21.83
C VAL A 137 7.38 6.78 23.25
N VAL A 138 6.09 6.52 23.52
CA VAL A 138 5.50 6.69 24.86
C VAL A 138 6.17 5.78 25.89
N ALA A 139 6.41 4.50 25.54
CA ALA A 139 7.07 3.56 26.44
C ALA A 139 8.52 3.97 26.74
N ALA A 140 9.28 4.43 25.74
CA ALA A 140 10.63 4.94 25.92
C ALA A 140 10.65 6.18 26.82
N GLY A 141 9.69 7.11 26.64
CA GLY A 141 9.53 8.26 27.52
C GLY A 141 9.25 7.87 28.97
N ARG A 142 8.32 6.92 29.19
CA ARG A 142 8.02 6.40 30.54
C ARG A 142 9.21 5.69 31.18
N PHE A 143 9.95 4.90 30.42
CA PHE A 143 11.15 4.23 30.91
C PHE A 143 12.21 5.24 31.32
N ARG A 144 12.43 6.28 30.51
CA ARG A 144 13.35 7.37 30.83
C ARG A 144 12.96 8.05 32.16
N SER A 145 11.71 8.46 32.31
CA SER A 145 11.26 9.11 33.56
C SER A 145 11.41 8.19 34.77
N ALA A 146 11.02 6.92 34.65
CA ALA A 146 11.18 5.96 35.74
C ALA A 146 12.65 5.72 36.10
N LEU A 147 13.56 5.75 35.12
CA LEU A 147 15.00 5.63 35.34
C LEU A 147 15.55 6.87 36.04
N GLU A 148 15.16 8.07 35.60
CA GLU A 148 15.51 9.34 36.24
C GLU A 148 15.06 9.37 37.71
N ASP A 149 13.83 8.95 38.00
CA ASP A 149 13.30 8.88 39.37
C ASP A 149 14.10 7.92 40.27
N GLN A 150 14.46 6.73 39.76
CA GLN A 150 15.26 5.75 40.50
C GLN A 150 16.70 6.20 40.71
N LEU A 151 17.30 6.86 39.72
CA LEU A 151 18.64 7.43 39.82
C LEU A 151 18.68 8.55 40.86
N LEU A 152 17.69 9.47 40.86
CA LEU A 152 17.57 10.52 41.87
C LEU A 152 17.43 9.98 43.29
N ALA A 153 16.69 8.87 43.45
CA ALA A 153 16.54 8.21 44.74
C ALA A 153 17.81 7.50 45.21
N ALA A 154 18.57 6.88 44.30
CA ALA A 154 19.76 6.09 44.64
C ALA A 154 21.04 6.93 44.79
N PHE A 155 21.17 8.04 44.05
CA PHE A 155 22.39 8.85 43.95
C PHE A 155 22.10 10.36 44.04
N PRO A 156 21.49 10.86 45.13
CA PRO A 156 21.05 12.26 45.22
C PRO A 156 22.20 13.27 45.12
N ASP A 157 23.37 12.96 45.71
CA ASP A 157 24.52 13.87 45.76
C ASP A 157 25.26 13.97 44.41
N GLU A 158 25.27 12.89 43.63
CA GLU A 158 25.97 12.82 42.33
C GLU A 158 25.16 13.52 41.23
N LEU A 159 23.82 13.46 41.29
CA LEU A 159 22.94 14.15 40.36
C LEU A 159 22.86 15.66 40.60
N ALA A 160 22.95 16.11 41.87
CA ALA A 160 23.02 17.53 42.20
C ALA A 160 24.28 18.23 41.63
N ALA A 161 25.35 17.48 41.36
CA ALA A 161 26.56 17.98 40.72
C ALA A 161 26.43 18.06 39.19
N ILE A 162 25.60 17.21 38.57
CA ILE A 162 25.38 17.17 37.11
C ILE A 162 24.46 18.30 36.66
N ASP A 163 23.46 18.68 37.45
CA ASP A 163 22.54 19.81 37.15
C ASP A 163 23.21 21.21 37.25
N GLN A 164 24.44 21.30 37.78
CA GLN A 164 25.19 22.55 37.92
C GLN A 164 26.24 22.79 36.82
N GLN A 165 26.33 21.91 35.81
CA GLN A 165 27.19 22.06 34.63
C GLN A 165 26.39 22.31 33.35
#